data_AF-A0A5N6S2Y2-F1
#
_entry.id   AF-A0A5N6S2Y2-F1
#
_cell.length_a   1.000
_cell.length_b   1.000
_cell.length_c   1.000
_cell.angle_alpha   90.00
_cell.angle_beta   90.00
_cell.angle_gamma   90.00
#
_symmetry.space_group_name_H-M   'P 1'
#
loop_
_entity.id
_entity.type
_entity.pdbx_description
1 polymer ?
#
loop_
_entity_poly.entity_id
_entity_poly.type
_entity_poly.pdbx_seq_one_letter_code
_entity_poly.pdbx_strand_id
1 'polypeptide(L)'
;MTDRRSTAAVLGAWRPLGAPARMPRAVFWPVFAPLCLVGALLGGWLLGEPHAWAVAALCAWTLLFLVALCPAVVRRGRDAGIGRPVMCLVLAPVLFAAACAVFVPAIALDGDGNATAAAVYFILVTYPLCMLPTVVFALLPSKRR
;
A
#
# COMPACT_ATOMS: atom_id res chain seq x y z
N MET A 1 -25.70 -22.24 25.45
CA MET A 1 -25.06 -21.16 26.23
C MET A 1 -23.58 -21.16 25.91
N THR A 2 -23.18 -20.43 24.88
CA THR A 2 -21.81 -20.39 24.36
C THR A 2 -21.01 -19.30 25.09
N ASP A 3 -19.86 -19.73 25.60
CA ASP A 3 -19.04 -19.04 26.59
C ASP A 3 -18.42 -17.74 26.03
N ARG A 4 -18.94 -16.58 26.47
CA ARG A 4 -18.41 -15.25 26.10
C ARG A 4 -17.01 -14.98 26.67
N ARG A 5 -16.47 -15.85 27.54
CA ARG A 5 -15.14 -15.64 28.15
C ARG A 5 -14.00 -16.04 27.21
N SER A 6 -14.24 -16.97 26.29
CA SER A 6 -13.20 -17.48 25.38
C SER A 6 -12.85 -16.47 24.26
N THR A 7 -13.81 -15.66 23.79
CA THR A 7 -13.54 -14.60 22.81
C THR A 7 -12.80 -13.41 23.40
N ALA A 8 -13.03 -13.09 24.68
CA ALA A 8 -12.28 -12.05 25.38
C ALA A 8 -10.80 -12.42 25.60
N ALA A 9 -10.51 -13.71 25.81
CA ALA A 9 -9.14 -14.20 25.98
C ALA A 9 -8.31 -14.12 24.68
N VAL A 10 -8.92 -14.41 23.52
CA VAL A 10 -8.23 -14.27 22.21
C VAL A 10 -7.99 -12.80 21.84
N LEU A 11 -8.88 -11.88 22.26
CA LEU A 11 -8.71 -10.44 22.05
C LEU A 11 -7.73 -9.78 23.04
N GLY A 12 -7.48 -10.41 24.19
CA GLY A 12 -6.56 -9.91 25.23
C GLY A 12 -5.06 -10.19 24.96
N ALA A 13 -4.73 -11.11 24.04
CA ALA A 13 -3.35 -11.46 23.71
C ALA A 13 -2.63 -10.42 22.83
N TRP A 14 -3.35 -9.46 22.26
CA TRP A 14 -2.78 -8.32 21.54
C TRP A 14 -2.46 -7.17 22.49
N ARG A 15 -1.65 -7.41 23.52
CA ARG A 15 -0.95 -6.30 24.18
C ARG A 15 -0.01 -5.67 23.15
N PRO A 16 -0.16 -4.39 22.77
CA PRO A 16 0.82 -3.75 21.90
C PRO A 16 2.16 -3.73 22.64
N LEU A 17 3.12 -4.48 22.12
CA LEU A 17 4.53 -4.38 22.47
C LEU A 17 4.96 -2.93 22.31
N GLY A 18 5.16 -2.24 23.44
CA GLY A 18 5.54 -0.84 23.51
C GLY A 18 4.42 0.12 23.07
N ALA A 19 4.33 1.27 23.73
CA ALA A 19 3.59 2.39 23.17
C ALA A 19 4.09 2.59 21.73
N PRO A 20 3.21 2.58 20.70
CA PRO A 20 3.66 2.80 19.34
C PRO A 20 4.38 4.15 19.33
N ALA A 21 5.68 4.11 18.99
CA ALA A 21 6.48 5.31 18.84
C ALA A 21 5.70 6.26 17.92
N ARG A 22 5.40 7.47 18.43
CA ARG A 22 4.70 8.50 17.66
C ARG A 22 5.41 8.62 16.31
N MET A 23 4.68 8.61 15.20
CA MET A 23 5.26 8.83 13.88
C MET A 23 4.94 10.28 13.49
N PRO A 24 5.84 11.25 13.77
CA PRO A 24 5.67 12.61 13.29
C PRO A 24 5.59 12.60 11.77
N ARG A 25 4.86 13.57 11.20
CA ARG A 25 4.69 13.71 9.74
C ARG A 25 6.04 13.67 8.99
N ALA A 26 7.08 14.24 9.61
CA ALA A 26 8.45 14.25 9.10
C ALA A 26 9.08 12.86 8.90
N VAL A 27 8.56 11.81 9.53
CA VAL A 27 9.06 10.43 9.42
C VAL A 27 8.28 9.62 8.37
N PHE A 28 7.08 10.08 7.98
CA PHE A 28 6.27 9.45 6.94
C PHE A 28 6.78 9.79 5.53
N TRP A 29 7.09 11.06 5.28
CA TRP A 29 7.55 11.55 3.97
C TRP A 29 8.85 10.89 3.45
N PRO A 30 9.87 10.61 4.29
CA PRO A 30 11.06 9.87 3.87
C PRO A 30 10.79 8.42 3.47
N VAL A 31 9.65 7.84 3.88
CA VAL A 31 9.23 6.51 3.41
C VAL A 31 8.42 6.67 2.13
N PHE A 32 7.44 7.57 2.11
CA PHE A 32 6.52 7.73 0.99
C PHE A 32 7.16 8.30 -0.28
N ALA A 33 7.95 9.37 -0.16
CA ALA A 33 8.44 10.13 -1.32
C ALA A 33 9.48 9.37 -2.17
N PRO A 34 10.51 8.70 -1.59
CA PRO A 34 11.43 7.89 -2.40
C PRO A 34 10.70 6.73 -3.06
N LEU A 35 9.72 6.18 -2.34
CA LEU A 35 8.95 5.06 -2.82
C LEU A 35 8.06 5.43 -4.04
N CYS A 36 7.47 6.64 -4.04
CA CYS A 36 6.75 7.18 -5.20
C CYS A 36 7.70 7.54 -6.35
N LEU A 37 8.87 8.12 -6.06
CA LEU A 37 9.85 8.53 -7.07
C LEU A 37 10.36 7.33 -7.87
N VAL A 38 10.79 6.27 -7.20
CA VAL A 38 11.29 5.06 -7.87
C VAL A 38 10.17 4.37 -8.64
N GLY A 39 8.93 4.37 -8.13
CA GLY A 39 7.78 3.87 -8.88
C GLY A 39 7.50 4.65 -10.16
N ALA A 40 7.61 5.99 -10.12
CA ALA A 40 7.45 6.84 -11.30
C ALA A 40 8.57 6.63 -12.33
N LEU A 41 9.82 6.46 -11.87
CA LEU A 41 10.96 6.16 -12.75
C LEU A 41 10.80 4.79 -13.44
N LEU A 42 10.43 3.74 -12.67
CA LEU A 42 10.15 2.42 -13.22
C LEU A 42 8.99 2.45 -14.22
N GLY A 43 7.93 3.19 -13.91
CA GLY A 43 6.77 3.36 -14.79
C GLY A 43 7.10 4.10 -16.08
N GLY A 44 7.87 5.19 -16.01
CA GLY A 44 8.32 5.94 -17.18
C GLY A 44 9.23 5.12 -18.09
N TRP A 45 10.07 4.27 -17.50
CA TRP A 45 10.96 3.38 -18.24
C TRP A 45 10.18 2.27 -18.98
N LEU A 46 9.12 1.73 -18.35
CA LEU A 46 8.21 0.74 -18.93
C LEU A 46 7.37 1.24 -20.11
N LEU A 47 7.13 2.55 -20.20
CA LEU A 47 6.43 3.15 -21.35
C LEU A 47 7.29 3.18 -22.63
N GLY A 48 8.62 3.02 -22.50
CA GLY A 48 9.54 2.98 -23.64
C GLY A 48 9.59 1.61 -24.31
N GLU A 49 9.89 0.56 -23.54
CA GLU A 49 9.92 -0.83 -24.03
C GLU A 49 9.52 -1.80 -22.90
N PRO A 50 8.36 -2.47 -22.99
CA PRO A 50 7.91 -3.38 -21.94
C PRO A 50 8.65 -4.71 -22.01
N HIS A 51 9.79 -4.79 -21.33
CA HIS A 51 10.52 -6.05 -21.12
C HIS A 51 9.90 -6.86 -19.97
N ALA A 52 9.84 -8.18 -20.09
CA ALA A 52 9.26 -9.07 -19.06
C ALA A 52 9.87 -8.89 -17.66
N TRP A 53 11.18 -8.63 -17.59
CA TRP A 53 11.87 -8.37 -16.33
C TRP A 53 11.52 -6.99 -15.73
N ALA A 54 11.20 -5.99 -16.56
CA ALA A 54 10.79 -4.66 -16.10
C ALA A 54 9.37 -4.72 -15.50
N VAL A 55 8.50 -5.53 -16.08
CA VAL A 55 7.17 -5.84 -15.53
C VAL A 55 7.30 -6.54 -14.16
N ALA A 56 8.18 -7.53 -14.05
CA ALA A 56 8.46 -8.21 -12.79
C ALA A 56 9.02 -7.25 -11.72
N ALA A 57 9.93 -6.35 -12.12
CA ALA A 57 10.50 -5.33 -11.23
C ALA A 57 9.43 -4.34 -10.73
N LEU A 58 8.51 -3.90 -11.60
CA LEU A 58 7.39 -3.04 -11.19
C LEU A 58 6.49 -3.75 -10.17
N CYS A 59 6.18 -5.03 -10.39
CA CYS A 59 5.34 -5.81 -9.48
C CYS A 59 6.02 -6.03 -8.12
N ALA A 60 7.30 -6.42 -8.13
CA ALA A 60 8.09 -6.55 -6.92
C ALA A 60 8.15 -5.21 -6.16
N TRP A 61 8.31 -4.10 -6.88
CA TRP A 61 8.31 -2.77 -6.32
C TRP A 61 6.96 -2.40 -5.68
N THR A 62 5.84 -2.64 -6.36
CA THR A 62 4.49 -2.41 -5.82
C THR A 62 4.26 -3.20 -4.54
N LEU A 63 4.69 -4.47 -4.49
CA LEU A 63 4.57 -5.32 -3.30
C LEU A 63 5.45 -4.82 -2.14
N LEU A 64 6.71 -4.46 -2.41
CA LEU A 64 7.61 -3.88 -1.40
C LEU A 64 7.07 -2.56 -0.86
N PHE A 65 6.50 -1.73 -1.74
CA PHE A 65 5.84 -0.47 -1.37
C PHE A 65 4.71 -0.72 -0.36
N LEU A 66 3.84 -1.70 -0.59
CA LEU A 66 2.77 -2.06 0.34
C LEU A 66 3.29 -2.48 1.71
N VAL A 67 4.33 -3.31 1.75
CA VAL A 67 4.93 -3.78 3.00
C VAL A 67 5.47 -2.62 3.83
N ALA A 68 6.03 -1.59 3.18
CA ALA A 68 6.51 -0.39 3.86
C ALA A 68 5.39 0.61 4.21
N LEU A 69 4.45 0.82 3.29
CA LEU A 69 3.38 1.82 3.40
C LEU A 69 2.30 1.43 4.40
N CYS A 70 1.81 0.18 4.36
CA CYS A 70 0.70 -0.26 5.20
C CYS A 70 0.99 -0.04 6.69
N PRO A 71 2.15 -0.46 7.25
CA PRO A 71 2.49 -0.15 8.64
C PRO A 71 2.58 1.34 8.93
N ALA A 72 3.12 2.15 8.01
CA ALA A 72 3.24 3.60 8.18
C ALA A 72 1.87 4.29 8.24
N VAL A 73 0.96 3.95 7.33
CA VAL A 73 -0.43 4.42 7.30
C VAL A 73 -1.17 3.97 8.56
N VAL A 74 -0.96 2.73 9.00
CA VAL A 74 -1.60 2.19 10.21
C VAL A 74 -1.12 2.94 11.46
N ARG A 75 0.18 3.17 11.59
CA ARG A 75 0.76 3.96 12.69
C ARG A 75 0.22 5.40 12.68
N ARG A 76 0.20 6.04 11.50
CA ARG A 76 -0.32 7.41 11.34
C ARG A 76 -1.80 7.52 11.68
N GLY A 77 -2.62 6.56 11.26
CA GLY A 77 -4.05 6.55 11.56
C GLY A 77 -4.34 6.41 13.05
N ARG A 78 -3.57 5.57 13.74
CA ARG A 78 -3.66 5.44 15.21
C ARG A 78 -3.26 6.74 15.91
N ASP A 79 -2.23 7.43 15.43
CA ASP A 79 -1.80 8.73 15.98
C ASP A 79 -2.83 9.85 15.74
N ALA A 80 -3.53 9.81 14.59
CA ALA A 80 -4.64 10.71 14.26
C ALA A 80 -5.96 10.34 14.99
N GLY A 81 -6.00 9.24 15.72
CA GLY A 81 -7.20 8.77 16.42
C GLY A 81 -8.28 8.21 15.50
N ILE A 82 -7.90 7.69 14.33
CA ILE A 82 -8.81 7.10 13.35
C ILE A 82 -9.15 5.67 13.76
N GLY A 83 -10.42 5.31 13.65
CA GLY A 83 -10.90 3.95 13.93
C GLY A 83 -10.47 2.93 12.87
N ARG A 84 -10.37 1.66 13.28
CA ARG A 84 -10.03 0.53 12.40
C ARG A 84 -10.84 0.44 11.08
N PRO A 85 -12.18 0.61 11.05
CA PRO A 85 -12.93 0.47 9.80
C PRO A 85 -12.53 1.50 8.74
N VAL A 86 -12.25 2.74 9.15
CA VAL A 86 -11.79 3.80 8.25
C VAL A 86 -10.39 3.49 7.71
N MET A 87 -9.51 2.93 8.56
CA MET A 87 -8.18 2.50 8.12
C MET A 87 -8.26 1.37 7.09
N CYS A 88 -9.17 0.40 7.28
CA CYS A 88 -9.41 -0.65 6.30
C CYS A 88 -9.93 -0.08 4.97
N LEU A 89 -10.84 0.90 5.01
CA LEU A 89 -11.34 1.58 3.82
C LEU A 89 -10.24 2.35 3.07
N VAL A 90 -9.29 2.95 3.78
CA VAL A 90 -8.14 3.65 3.18
C VAL A 90 -7.14 2.67 2.56
N LEU A 91 -6.95 1.48 3.16
CA LEU A 91 -6.03 0.46 2.66
C LEU A 91 -6.63 -0.40 1.54
N ALA A 92 -7.95 -0.53 1.46
CA ALA A 92 -8.62 -1.40 0.48
C ALA A 92 -8.27 -1.04 -0.99
N PRO A 93 -8.27 0.24 -1.42
CA PRO A 93 -7.82 0.62 -2.76
C PRO A 93 -6.36 0.24 -3.01
N VAL A 94 -5.49 0.38 -2.00
CA VAL A 94 -4.06 0.06 -2.11
C VAL A 94 -3.86 -1.45 -2.30
N LEU A 95 -4.62 -2.27 -1.55
CA LEU A 95 -4.63 -3.73 -1.71
C LEU A 95 -5.21 -4.16 -3.06
N PHE A 96 -6.21 -3.45 -3.56
CA PHE A 96 -6.74 -3.70 -4.91
C PHE A 96 -5.69 -3.43 -5.99
N ALA A 97 -4.99 -2.30 -5.92
CA ALA A 97 -3.88 -2.01 -6.84
C ALA A 97 -2.77 -3.06 -6.75
N ALA A 98 -2.46 -3.56 -5.54
CA ALA A 98 -1.53 -4.67 -5.34
C ALA A 98 -1.93 -5.92 -6.12
N ALA A 99 -3.19 -6.32 -5.97
CA ALA A 99 -3.73 -7.50 -6.62
C ALA A 99 -3.67 -7.35 -8.15
N CYS A 100 -4.06 -6.18 -8.66
CA CYS A 100 -3.94 -5.85 -10.09
C CYS A 100 -2.49 -5.94 -10.60
N ALA A 101 -1.51 -5.49 -9.82
CA ALA A 101 -0.10 -5.57 -10.20
C ALA A 101 0.36 -7.04 -10.39
N VAL A 102 -0.09 -7.96 -9.54
CA VAL A 102 0.27 -9.40 -9.65
C VAL A 102 -0.25 -10.04 -10.94
N PHE A 103 -1.29 -9.49 -11.58
CA PHE A 103 -1.79 -10.00 -12.86
C PHE A 103 -0.93 -9.57 -14.06
N VAL A 104 -0.16 -8.48 -13.97
CA VAL A 104 0.62 -7.97 -15.10
C VAL A 104 1.69 -8.97 -15.57
N PRO A 105 2.46 -9.64 -14.69
CA PRO A 105 3.39 -10.69 -15.10
C PRO A 105 2.68 -11.91 -15.70
N ALA A 106 1.49 -12.27 -15.20
CA ALA A 106 0.72 -13.37 -15.76
C ALA A 106 0.32 -13.06 -17.22
N ILE A 107 -0.16 -11.85 -17.50
CA ILE A 107 -0.48 -11.38 -18.86
C ILE A 107 0.78 -11.31 -19.73
N ALA A 108 1.91 -10.89 -19.15
CA ALA A 108 3.19 -10.84 -19.87
C ALA A 108 3.71 -12.22 -20.29
N LEU A 109 3.42 -13.27 -19.52
CA LEU A 109 3.78 -14.66 -19.85
C LEU A 109 2.97 -15.22 -21.03
N ASP A 110 1.78 -14.69 -21.29
CA ASP A 110 0.95 -15.09 -22.44
C ASP A 110 1.50 -14.54 -23.78
N GLY A 111 2.50 -13.66 -23.73
CA GLY A 111 3.23 -13.17 -24.92
C GLY A 111 2.48 -12.13 -25.77
N ASP A 112 1.29 -11.72 -25.37
CA ASP A 112 0.57 -10.63 -26.03
C ASP A 112 1.09 -9.27 -25.54
N GLY A 113 1.93 -8.64 -26.37
CA GLY A 113 2.51 -7.33 -26.08
C GLY A 113 1.47 -6.21 -25.92
N ASN A 114 0.34 -6.28 -26.63
CA ASN A 114 -0.72 -5.27 -26.51
C ASN A 114 -1.49 -5.41 -25.20
N ALA A 115 -1.84 -6.64 -24.83
CA ALA A 115 -2.48 -6.92 -23.54
C ALA A 115 -1.57 -6.55 -22.36
N THR A 116 -0.26 -6.84 -22.50
CA THR A 116 0.75 -6.48 -21.49
C THR A 116 0.87 -4.97 -21.35
N ALA A 117 1.00 -4.23 -22.46
CA ALA A 117 1.07 -2.77 -22.43
C ALA A 117 -0.20 -2.14 -21.82
N ALA A 118 -1.38 -2.66 -22.15
CA ALA A 118 -2.64 -2.22 -21.56
C ALA A 118 -2.70 -2.49 -20.04
N ALA A 119 -2.23 -3.66 -19.58
CA ALA A 119 -2.16 -3.99 -18.16
C ALA A 119 -1.16 -3.11 -17.40
N VAL A 120 0.01 -2.83 -18.00
CA VAL A 120 1.01 -1.89 -17.46
C VAL A 120 0.43 -0.48 -17.38
N TYR A 121 -0.25 0.00 -18.41
CA TYR A 121 -0.89 1.31 -18.40
C TYR A 121 -1.98 1.40 -17.34
N PHE A 122 -2.83 0.37 -17.25
CA PHE A 122 -3.87 0.28 -16.24
C PHE A 122 -3.28 0.39 -14.83
N ILE A 123 -2.24 -0.39 -14.50
CA ILE A 123 -1.64 -0.30 -13.17
C ILE A 123 -0.96 1.06 -12.92
N LEU A 124 -0.32 1.66 -13.93
CA LEU A 124 0.30 2.98 -13.80
C LEU A 124 -0.72 4.10 -13.50
N VAL A 125 -1.97 3.95 -13.96
CA VAL A 125 -3.05 4.90 -13.68
C VAL A 125 -3.78 4.56 -12.38
N THR A 126 -4.13 3.29 -12.18
CA THR A 126 -4.89 2.82 -11.01
C THR A 126 -4.08 3.00 -9.73
N TYR A 127 -2.78 2.72 -9.76
CA TYR A 127 -1.91 2.82 -8.59
C TYR A 127 -1.88 4.21 -7.93
N PRO A 128 -1.57 5.32 -8.63
CA PRO A 128 -1.58 6.65 -8.02
C PRO A 128 -2.99 7.07 -7.54
N LEU A 129 -4.04 6.70 -8.27
CA LEU A 129 -5.43 6.95 -7.84
C LEU A 129 -5.75 6.23 -6.53
N CYS A 130 -5.34 4.97 -6.40
CA CYS A 130 -5.50 4.18 -5.19
C CYS A 130 -4.63 4.67 -4.01
N MET A 131 -3.58 5.47 -4.28
CA MET A 131 -2.72 6.09 -3.27
C MET A 131 -3.17 7.47 -2.80
N LEU A 132 -4.12 8.12 -3.49
CA LEU A 132 -4.65 9.42 -3.05
C LEU A 132 -5.23 9.39 -1.62
N PRO A 133 -6.01 8.38 -1.22
CA PRO A 133 -6.54 8.31 0.15
C PRO A 133 -5.43 8.24 1.20
N THR A 134 -4.35 7.49 0.93
CA THR A 134 -3.21 7.38 1.85
C THR A 134 -2.41 8.67 1.96
N VAL A 135 -2.29 9.46 0.89
CA VAL A 135 -1.70 10.81 0.93
C VAL A 135 -2.53 11.75 1.79
N VAL A 136 -3.85 11.83 1.56
CA VAL A 136 -4.75 12.68 2.36
C VAL A 136 -4.69 12.28 3.83
N PHE A 137 -4.63 10.98 4.10
CA PHE A 137 -4.54 10.43 5.45
C PHE A 137 -3.21 10.78 6.14
N ALA A 138 -2.10 10.81 5.40
CA ALA A 138 -0.80 11.22 5.91
C ALA A 138 -0.78 12.69 6.36
N LEU A 139 -1.58 13.54 5.70
CA LEU A 139 -1.71 14.97 6.00
C LEU A 139 -2.55 15.26 7.25
N LEU A 140 -3.30 14.29 7.79
CA LEU A 140 -4.13 14.51 8.98
C LEU A 140 -3.30 15.03 10.18
N PRO A 141 -3.83 15.93 11.03
CA PRO A 141 -3.17 16.38 12.24
C PRO A 141 -3.10 15.27 13.30
N SER A 142 -2.04 15.29 14.13
CA SER A 142 -1.95 14.38 15.28
C SER A 142 -2.97 14.81 16.34
N LYS A 143 -3.78 13.87 16.85
CA LYS A 143 -4.72 14.14 17.96
C LYS A 143 -4.12 13.85 19.34
N ARG A 144 -3.02 13.09 19.40
CA ARG A 144 -2.25 12.90 20.64
C ARG A 144 -1.40 14.15 20.88
N ARG A 145 -1.93 15.11 21.65
CA ARG A 145 -1.12 16.08 22.40
C ARG A 145 -0.52 15.31 23.59
#